data_AF-A0AAN4D1N0-F1
#
_entry.id   AF-A0AAN4D1N0-F1
#
_cell.length_a   1.000
_cell.length_b   1.000
_cell.length_c   1.000
_cell.angle_alpha   90.00
_cell.angle_beta   90.00
_cell.angle_gamma   90.00
#
_symmetry.space_group_name_H-M   'P 1'
#
loop_
_entity.id
_entity.type
_entity.pdbx_description
1 polymer ?
#
loop_
_entity_poly.entity_id
_entity_poly.type
_entity_poly.pdbx_seq_one_letter_code
_entity_poly.pdbx_strand_id
1 'polypeptide(L)'
;MFYTDDVLVRYLRAAIISTIVFIFSPLTFAEQMSVVQHIMAPGGKVSYYIVSSDGAGGGSSGLTAIVSRENDTNKVLLQESPSPEPEKNLSGFYNLYLSPDAKELFFNSEAWATAGAVHSLNISTGSVKYITAGDLACVVLSGEYQGSLVVAKHKYFVQGGSHDDLYLVDLKGKEIGLVAQGTNKSGVCPTLGQG
;
A
#
# COMPACT_ATOMS: atom_id res chain seq x y z
N MET A 1 23.40 85.09 29.73
CA MET A 1 22.72 85.62 30.92
C MET A 1 21.56 84.68 31.22
N PHE A 2 21.70 83.80 32.23
CA PHE A 2 20.73 82.80 32.76
C PHE A 2 20.21 81.73 31.74
N TYR A 3 20.37 80.42 31.99
CA TYR A 3 19.54 79.52 32.83
C TYR A 3 18.06 79.50 32.36
N THR A 4 17.38 78.37 32.13
CA THR A 4 17.52 77.02 32.73
C THR A 4 16.90 75.91 31.84
N ASP A 5 17.11 74.67 32.29
CA ASP A 5 16.54 73.35 31.95
C ASP A 5 14.98 73.32 31.77
N ASP A 6 14.27 72.24 31.40
CA ASP A 6 14.60 70.80 31.46
C ASP A 6 13.71 69.90 30.55
N VAL A 7 14.08 68.62 30.47
CA VAL A 7 13.39 67.40 30.00
C VAL A 7 11.84 67.41 29.90
N LEU A 8 11.31 66.85 28.80
CA LEU A 8 10.04 66.09 28.60
C LEU A 8 9.87 65.85 27.07
N VAL A 9 9.41 64.75 26.46
CA VAL A 9 8.93 63.39 26.85
C VAL A 9 9.55 62.35 25.88
N ARG A 10 9.73 61.07 26.27
CA ARG A 10 10.01 59.94 25.35
C ARG A 10 8.72 59.25 24.88
N TYR A 11 8.53 59.02 23.59
CA TYR A 11 7.58 58.00 23.10
C TYR A 11 8.13 57.21 21.90
N LEU A 12 8.92 56.18 22.22
CA LEU A 12 9.31 55.15 21.26
C LEU A 12 8.18 54.11 21.16
N ARG A 13 7.35 54.16 20.10
CA ARG A 13 6.37 53.09 19.83
C ARG A 13 7.06 51.93 19.12
N ALA A 14 7.72 51.07 19.89
CA ALA A 14 8.22 49.79 19.39
C ALA A 14 7.04 48.82 19.20
N ALA A 15 6.57 48.67 17.96
CA ALA A 15 5.61 47.64 17.60
C ALA A 15 6.31 46.28 17.57
N ILE A 16 6.10 45.45 18.60
CA ILE A 16 6.58 44.07 18.62
C ILE A 16 5.68 43.24 17.69
N ILE A 17 6.13 43.09 16.43
CA ILE A 17 5.54 42.12 15.51
C ILE A 17 6.00 40.74 15.96
N SER A 18 5.16 40.07 16.76
CA SER A 18 5.39 38.68 17.17
C SER A 18 5.08 37.76 15.98
N THR A 19 6.09 37.55 15.13
CA THR A 19 6.00 36.62 14.00
C THR A 19 5.93 35.20 14.54
N ILE A 20 4.73 34.66 14.70
CA ILE A 20 4.52 33.24 14.99
C ILE A 20 4.95 32.46 13.74
N VAL A 21 6.19 31.97 13.77
CA VAL A 21 6.67 30.98 12.82
C VAL A 21 5.95 29.68 13.14
N PHE A 22 4.87 29.40 12.42
CA PHE A 22 4.33 28.05 12.35
C PHE A 22 5.38 27.18 11.67
N ILE A 23 6.17 26.49 12.50
CA ILE A 23 6.99 25.36 12.06
C ILE A 23 6.00 24.26 11.70
N PHE A 24 5.52 24.29 10.45
CA PHE A 24 4.88 23.15 9.81
C PHE A 24 5.93 22.06 9.69
N SER A 25 6.10 21.29 10.76
CA SER A 25 6.80 20.03 10.72
C SER A 25 6.06 19.18 9.69
N PRO A 26 6.71 18.75 8.60
CA PRO A 26 6.07 17.83 7.67
C PRO A 26 5.99 16.49 8.39
N LEU A 27 4.90 16.26 9.14
CA LEU A 27 4.53 14.91 9.54
C LEU A 27 4.48 14.10 8.25
N THR A 28 5.36 13.11 8.18
CA THR A 28 5.53 12.33 6.96
C THR A 28 4.21 11.61 6.73
N PHE A 29 3.60 11.68 5.53
CA PHE A 29 2.23 11.19 5.28
C PHE A 29 1.95 9.80 5.90
N ALA A 30 2.93 8.91 5.92
CA ALA A 30 2.85 7.57 6.52
C ALA A 30 2.67 7.53 8.06
N GLU A 31 3.00 8.57 8.81
CA GLU A 31 2.91 8.60 10.29
C GLU A 31 1.49 8.86 10.81
N GLN A 32 0.62 9.47 10.00
CA GLN A 32 -0.78 9.71 10.34
C GLN A 32 -1.71 8.59 9.86
N MET A 33 -1.19 7.59 9.16
CA MET A 33 -1.97 6.50 8.58
C MET A 33 -1.97 5.26 9.47
N SER A 34 -3.11 4.58 9.53
CA SER A 34 -3.27 3.28 10.19
C SER A 34 -2.61 2.16 9.38
N VAL A 35 -2.10 1.12 10.05
CA VAL A 35 -1.66 -0.11 9.39
C VAL A 35 -2.87 -0.99 9.10
N VAL A 36 -3.06 -1.35 7.83
CA VAL A 36 -4.10 -2.28 7.36
C VAL A 36 -3.57 -3.71 7.30
N GLN A 37 -2.38 -3.89 6.73
CA GLN A 37 -1.67 -5.16 6.64
C GLN A 37 -0.17 -4.89 6.73
N HIS A 38 0.59 -5.84 7.24
CA HIS A 38 2.05 -5.82 7.14
C HIS A 38 2.61 -7.20 6.81
N ILE A 39 3.84 -7.24 6.29
CA ILE A 39 4.67 -8.43 6.11
C ILE A 39 6.13 -8.09 6.43
N MET A 40 6.88 -9.05 6.93
CA MET A 40 8.30 -8.88 7.26
C MET A 40 9.20 -9.54 6.21
N ALA A 41 10.26 -8.85 5.79
CA ALA A 41 11.25 -9.40 4.86
C ALA A 41 12.12 -10.48 5.53
N PRO A 42 12.67 -11.44 4.76
CA PRO A 42 13.64 -12.42 5.28
C PRO A 42 14.79 -11.74 6.05
N GLY A 43 15.05 -12.22 7.26
CA GLY A 43 16.06 -11.62 8.16
C GLY A 43 15.58 -10.43 9.00
N GLY A 44 14.31 -10.01 8.88
CA GLY A 44 13.62 -9.16 9.87
C GLY A 44 13.98 -7.68 9.91
N LYS A 45 14.91 -7.21 9.06
CA LYS A 45 15.37 -5.80 9.06
C LYS A 45 14.36 -4.82 8.46
N VAL A 46 13.63 -5.25 7.44
CA VAL A 46 12.65 -4.45 6.71
C VAL A 46 11.28 -5.07 6.88
N SER A 47 10.28 -4.24 7.13
CA SER A 47 8.87 -4.64 7.05
C SER A 47 8.15 -3.75 6.03
N TYR A 48 7.20 -4.34 5.31
CA TYR A 48 6.37 -3.66 4.32
C TYR A 48 4.93 -3.62 4.82
N TYR A 49 4.26 -2.48 4.63
CA TYR A 49 2.93 -2.22 5.16
C TYR A 49 2.05 -1.69 4.06
N ILE A 50 0.78 -2.11 4.07
CA ILE A 50 -0.32 -1.32 3.52
C ILE A 50 -0.83 -0.43 4.66
N VAL A 51 -0.93 0.86 4.38
CA VAL A 51 -1.47 1.85 5.30
C VAL A 51 -2.66 2.59 4.69
N SER A 52 -3.62 3.00 5.53
CA SER A 52 -4.81 3.78 5.13
C SER A 52 -5.09 4.93 6.10
N SER A 53 -5.62 6.05 5.59
CA SER A 53 -6.06 7.19 6.41
C SER A 53 -7.26 6.88 7.31
N ASP A 54 -8.12 5.92 6.93
CA ASP A 54 -9.47 5.78 7.52
C ASP A 54 -9.57 4.69 8.59
N GLY A 55 -8.45 4.04 8.92
CA GLY A 55 -8.43 2.90 9.84
C GLY A 55 -8.68 1.57 9.15
N ALA A 56 -8.60 0.47 9.92
CA ALA A 56 -9.06 -0.85 9.47
C ALA A 56 -10.61 -1.00 9.48
N GLY A 57 -11.35 0.12 9.59
CA GLY A 57 -12.81 0.16 9.59
C GLY A 57 -13.34 0.31 8.18
N GLY A 58 -13.96 -0.75 7.64
CA GLY A 58 -14.39 -0.80 6.24
C GLY A 58 -15.35 0.31 5.81
N GLY A 59 -14.81 1.30 5.10
CA GLY A 59 -15.52 2.31 4.31
C GLY A 59 -14.58 2.85 3.25
N SER A 60 -14.85 2.57 1.98
CA SER A 60 -13.94 2.89 0.86
C SER A 60 -13.93 4.40 0.56
N SER A 61 -13.11 5.15 1.28
CA SER A 61 -12.82 6.56 0.97
C SER A 61 -11.43 7.04 1.41
N GLY A 62 -10.68 6.21 2.15
CA GLY A 62 -9.39 6.57 2.72
C GLY A 62 -8.21 6.31 1.79
N LEU A 63 -7.34 7.31 1.67
CA LEU A 63 -6.10 7.22 0.89
C LEU A 63 -5.28 6.01 1.34
N THR A 64 -4.82 5.22 0.38
CA THR A 64 -3.97 4.05 0.63
C THR A 64 -2.53 4.24 0.14
N ALA A 65 -1.58 3.59 0.82
CA ALA A 65 -0.17 3.58 0.41
C ALA A 65 0.52 2.28 0.79
N ILE A 66 1.56 1.91 0.03
CA ILE A 66 2.53 0.87 0.39
C ILE A 66 3.80 1.55 0.90
N VAL A 67 4.22 1.21 2.12
CA VAL A 67 5.39 1.79 2.77
C VAL A 67 6.34 0.69 3.26
N SER A 68 7.64 0.96 3.24
CA SER A 68 8.66 0.16 3.93
C SER A 68 9.13 0.85 5.21
N ARG A 69 9.39 0.07 6.26
CA ARG A 69 10.04 0.53 7.50
C ARG A 69 11.30 -0.29 7.76
N GLU A 70 12.41 0.40 8.03
CA GLU A 70 13.68 -0.17 8.48
C GLU A 70 14.29 0.77 9.51
N ASN A 71 14.65 0.27 10.70
CA ASN A 71 15.25 1.06 11.79
C ASN A 71 14.53 2.41 12.03
N ASP A 72 13.21 2.34 12.26
CA ASP A 72 12.27 3.47 12.42
C ASP A 72 12.18 4.47 11.25
N THR A 73 12.90 4.24 10.15
CA THR A 73 12.82 5.05 8.93
C THR A 73 11.69 4.54 8.04
N ASN A 74 10.68 5.37 7.82
CA ASN A 74 9.60 5.11 6.88
C ASN A 74 9.97 5.62 5.47
N LYS A 75 9.79 4.79 4.44
CA LYS A 75 9.85 5.18 3.03
C LYS A 75 8.56 4.76 2.33
N VAL A 76 7.88 5.71 1.70
CA VAL A 76 6.74 5.42 0.81
C VAL A 76 7.27 4.78 -0.47
N LEU A 77 6.73 3.62 -0.84
CA LEU A 77 7.07 2.88 -2.06
C LEU A 77 6.04 3.09 -3.16
N LEU A 78 4.76 3.18 -2.78
CA LEU A 78 3.65 3.47 -3.68
C LEU A 78 2.61 4.31 -2.95
N GLN A 79 2.11 5.36 -3.60
CA GLN A 79 0.91 6.08 -3.18
C GLN A 79 -0.25 5.68 -4.08
N GLU A 80 -1.46 5.83 -3.57
CA GLU A 80 -2.68 5.71 -4.34
C GLU A 80 -2.68 6.60 -5.59
N SER A 81 -3.20 6.05 -6.69
CA SER A 81 -3.41 6.74 -7.96
C SER A 81 -4.67 6.18 -8.63
N PRO A 82 -5.85 6.79 -8.42
CA PRO A 82 -7.10 6.28 -8.96
C PRO A 82 -7.19 6.43 -10.48
N SER A 83 -7.82 5.47 -11.14
CA SER A 83 -7.99 5.42 -12.60
C SER A 83 -9.36 4.83 -12.97
N PRO A 84 -10.04 5.37 -14.01
CA PRO A 84 -11.25 4.76 -14.55
C PRO A 84 -10.96 3.46 -15.34
N GLU A 85 -9.72 3.22 -15.75
CA GLU A 85 -9.28 1.95 -16.32
C GLU A 85 -8.88 0.98 -15.19
N PRO A 86 -9.56 -0.17 -15.00
CA PRO A 86 -9.34 -1.05 -13.85
C PRO A 86 -7.90 -1.59 -13.72
N GLU A 87 -7.27 -1.95 -14.84
CA GLU A 87 -5.88 -2.46 -14.86
C GLU A 87 -4.82 -1.40 -14.49
N LYS A 88 -5.22 -0.12 -14.45
CA LYS A 88 -4.38 1.01 -14.04
C LYS A 88 -4.83 1.61 -12.71
N ASN A 89 -5.91 1.12 -12.10
CA ASN A 89 -6.43 1.66 -10.86
C ASN A 89 -5.56 1.21 -9.68
N LEU A 90 -4.98 2.18 -8.99
CA LEU A 90 -4.15 1.97 -7.83
C LEU A 90 -4.79 2.61 -6.60
N SER A 91 -6.04 2.22 -6.27
CA SER A 91 -6.73 2.58 -5.02
C SER A 91 -7.03 1.33 -4.18
N GLY A 92 -7.28 1.54 -2.89
CA GLY A 92 -7.78 0.50 -1.98
C GLY A 92 -6.87 -0.73 -1.95
N PHE A 93 -5.60 -0.58 -1.57
CA PHE A 93 -4.66 -1.70 -1.59
C PHE A 93 -4.98 -2.80 -0.54
N TYR A 94 -4.82 -4.08 -0.90
CA TYR A 94 -4.92 -5.24 0.02
C TYR A 94 -4.10 -6.46 -0.45
N ASN A 95 -4.11 -7.57 0.30
CA ASN A 95 -3.39 -8.82 0.01
C ASN A 95 -1.88 -8.63 -0.31
N LEU A 96 -1.11 -7.98 0.56
CA LEU A 96 0.33 -7.77 0.38
C LEU A 96 1.13 -9.07 0.55
N TYR A 97 2.01 -9.37 -0.41
CA TYR A 97 2.99 -10.47 -0.38
C TYR A 97 4.35 -10.02 -0.92
N LEU A 98 5.42 -10.71 -0.51
CA LEU A 98 6.78 -10.48 -0.98
C LEU A 98 7.22 -11.62 -1.91
N SER A 99 7.93 -11.28 -2.99
CA SER A 99 8.63 -12.24 -3.85
C SER A 99 9.67 -13.07 -3.10
N PRO A 100 9.96 -14.33 -3.52
CA PRO A 100 10.93 -15.19 -2.83
C PRO A 100 12.37 -14.63 -2.81
N ASP A 101 12.70 -13.74 -3.74
CA ASP A 101 14.00 -13.05 -3.83
C ASP A 101 14.00 -11.63 -3.22
N ALA A 102 12.89 -11.23 -2.59
CA ALA A 102 12.66 -9.96 -1.92
C ALA A 102 12.88 -8.70 -2.78
N LYS A 103 12.65 -8.77 -4.11
CA LYS A 103 12.79 -7.61 -5.03
C LYS A 103 11.46 -6.97 -5.43
N GLU A 104 10.38 -7.73 -5.40
CA GLU A 104 9.03 -7.31 -5.77
C GLU A 104 8.02 -7.56 -4.65
N LEU A 105 7.08 -6.63 -4.49
CA LEU A 105 5.86 -6.79 -3.70
C LEU A 105 4.70 -7.10 -4.64
N PHE A 106 3.87 -8.07 -4.28
CA PHE A 106 2.61 -8.36 -4.96
C PHE A 106 1.44 -7.90 -4.08
N PHE A 107 0.44 -7.29 -4.69
CA PHE A 107 -0.71 -6.75 -3.97
C PHE A 107 -1.94 -6.69 -4.89
N ASN A 108 -3.12 -6.52 -4.28
CA ASN A 108 -4.34 -6.18 -4.97
C ASN A 108 -4.65 -4.68 -4.87
N SER A 109 -5.31 -4.14 -5.89
CA SER A 109 -6.12 -2.91 -5.83
C SER A 109 -7.59 -3.20 -6.16
N GLU A 110 -8.46 -2.24 -5.89
CA GLU A 110 -9.84 -2.23 -6.39
C GLU A 110 -9.86 -2.12 -7.93
N ALA A 111 -10.77 -2.83 -8.61
CA ALA A 111 -10.79 -2.85 -10.08
C ALA A 111 -12.18 -3.11 -10.68
N TRP A 112 -12.77 -4.29 -10.43
CA TRP A 112 -14.10 -4.67 -10.91
C TRP A 112 -15.02 -5.04 -9.75
N ALA A 113 -16.34 -4.99 -9.98
CA ALA A 113 -17.34 -5.39 -8.99
C ALA A 113 -17.25 -6.85 -8.51
N THR A 114 -16.55 -7.72 -9.27
CA THR A 114 -16.39 -9.15 -8.97
C THR A 114 -14.93 -9.60 -8.90
N ALA A 115 -13.95 -8.68 -8.90
CA ALA A 115 -12.52 -9.01 -8.85
C ALA A 115 -11.64 -7.78 -8.55
N GLY A 116 -10.60 -7.96 -7.73
CA GLY A 116 -9.47 -7.04 -7.70
C GLY A 116 -8.60 -7.09 -8.97
N ALA A 117 -7.65 -6.17 -9.07
CA ALA A 117 -6.51 -6.29 -9.98
C ALA A 117 -5.27 -6.70 -9.19
N VAL A 118 -4.50 -7.66 -9.69
CA VAL A 118 -3.22 -8.10 -9.09
C VAL A 118 -2.07 -7.36 -9.75
N HIS A 119 -1.19 -6.77 -8.94
CA HIS A 119 -0.05 -5.99 -9.38
C HIS A 119 1.26 -6.50 -8.77
N SER A 120 2.38 -6.27 -9.49
CA SER A 120 3.75 -6.28 -8.95
C SER A 120 4.26 -4.85 -8.81
N LEU A 121 4.91 -4.55 -7.69
CA LEU A 121 5.68 -3.34 -7.41
C LEU A 121 7.15 -3.71 -7.24
N ASN A 122 8.02 -3.21 -8.13
CA ASN A 122 9.46 -3.35 -7.96
C ASN A 122 9.95 -2.42 -6.84
N ILE A 123 10.55 -2.97 -5.80
CA ILE A 123 10.90 -2.24 -4.56
C ILE A 123 12.05 -1.24 -4.81
N SER A 124 12.92 -1.52 -5.78
CA SER A 124 14.08 -0.67 -6.10
C SER A 124 13.72 0.52 -6.99
N THR A 125 12.85 0.33 -7.99
CA THR A 125 12.50 1.36 -8.98
C THR A 125 11.18 2.07 -8.69
N GLY A 126 10.32 1.53 -7.81
CA GLY A 126 8.96 1.99 -7.62
C GLY A 126 8.02 1.67 -8.78
N SER A 127 8.46 0.89 -9.77
CA SER A 127 7.67 0.58 -10.97
C SER A 127 6.56 -0.42 -10.65
N VAL A 128 5.31 -0.05 -10.95
CA VAL A 128 4.14 -0.92 -10.82
C VAL A 128 3.78 -1.50 -12.19
N LYS A 129 3.35 -2.77 -12.19
CA LYS A 129 2.87 -3.49 -13.38
C LYS A 129 1.66 -4.33 -13.00
N TYR A 130 0.61 -4.26 -13.81
CA TYR A 130 -0.54 -5.18 -13.72
C TYR A 130 -0.16 -6.60 -14.19
N ILE A 131 -0.72 -7.60 -13.52
CA ILE A 131 -0.51 -9.02 -13.80
C ILE A 131 -1.81 -9.66 -14.30
N THR A 132 -2.88 -9.65 -13.49
CA THR A 132 -4.13 -10.35 -13.83
C THR A 132 -5.30 -9.86 -12.98
N ALA A 133 -6.52 -10.09 -13.44
CA ALA A 133 -7.74 -9.91 -12.64
C ALA A 133 -7.96 -11.07 -11.67
N GLY A 134 -8.43 -10.76 -10.47
CA GLY A 134 -8.73 -11.70 -9.39
C GLY A 134 -8.04 -11.32 -8.07
N ASP A 135 -8.26 -12.13 -7.05
CA ASP A 135 -7.79 -11.85 -5.69
C ASP A 135 -6.55 -12.69 -5.37
N LEU A 136 -5.46 -12.04 -5.00
CA LEU A 136 -4.18 -12.68 -4.71
C LEU A 136 -4.29 -13.53 -3.44
N ALA A 137 -4.15 -14.84 -3.62
CA ALA A 137 -4.22 -15.81 -2.54
C ALA A 137 -2.85 -15.95 -1.84
N CYS A 138 -1.76 -16.17 -2.60
CA CYS A 138 -0.37 -16.16 -2.12
C CYS A 138 0.65 -16.22 -3.26
N VAL A 139 1.94 -16.17 -2.90
CA VAL A 139 3.11 -16.39 -3.79
C VAL A 139 3.67 -17.79 -3.54
N VAL A 140 4.04 -18.50 -4.60
CA VAL A 140 4.71 -19.80 -4.51
C VAL A 140 6.18 -19.61 -4.10
N LEU A 141 6.54 -20.08 -2.90
CA LEU A 141 7.87 -19.81 -2.33
C LEU A 141 8.99 -20.74 -2.81
N SER A 142 8.68 -21.93 -3.37
CA SER A 142 9.69 -22.92 -3.79
C SER A 142 9.15 -23.90 -4.83
N GLY A 143 10.04 -24.72 -5.41
CA GLY A 143 9.70 -25.69 -6.46
C GLY A 143 9.70 -25.08 -7.87
N GLU A 144 9.23 -25.85 -8.85
CA GLU A 144 9.21 -25.47 -10.28
C GLU A 144 8.51 -24.13 -10.54
N TYR A 145 7.46 -23.82 -9.78
CA TYR A 145 6.65 -22.62 -9.94
C TYR A 145 7.03 -21.47 -8.98
N GLN A 146 8.22 -21.51 -8.37
CA GLN A 146 8.69 -20.44 -7.47
C GLN A 146 8.52 -19.04 -8.10
N GLY A 147 7.94 -18.10 -7.34
CA GLY A 147 7.64 -16.74 -7.79
C GLY A 147 6.35 -16.61 -8.61
N SER A 148 5.69 -17.72 -8.98
CA SER A 148 4.34 -17.67 -9.54
C SER A 148 3.31 -17.34 -8.45
N LEU A 149 2.13 -16.88 -8.86
CA LEU A 149 1.06 -16.46 -7.98
C LEU A 149 -0.07 -17.49 -7.95
N VAL A 150 -0.70 -17.67 -6.79
CA VAL A 150 -2.01 -18.31 -6.68
C VAL A 150 -3.05 -17.20 -6.59
N VAL A 151 -4.03 -17.20 -7.50
CA VAL A 151 -5.04 -16.15 -7.63
C VAL A 151 -6.43 -16.79 -7.65
N ALA A 152 -7.33 -16.31 -6.80
CA ALA A 152 -8.75 -16.65 -6.85
C ALA A 152 -9.41 -15.89 -8.01
N LYS A 153 -10.13 -16.59 -8.88
CA LYS A 153 -10.74 -15.98 -10.07
C LYS A 153 -12.21 -16.32 -10.20
N HIS A 154 -13.02 -15.27 -10.27
CA HIS A 154 -14.42 -15.36 -10.62
C HIS A 154 -14.58 -15.74 -12.09
N LYS A 155 -15.18 -16.89 -12.36
CA LYS A 155 -15.41 -17.44 -13.71
C LYS A 155 -16.85 -17.92 -13.85
N TYR A 156 -17.31 -18.03 -15.10
CA TYR A 156 -18.69 -18.40 -15.43
C TYR A 156 -18.73 -19.77 -16.12
N PHE A 157 -19.71 -20.59 -15.75
CA PHE A 157 -19.99 -21.85 -16.47
C PHE A 157 -20.74 -21.55 -17.78
N VAL A 158 -20.51 -22.38 -18.81
CA VAL A 158 -21.19 -22.27 -20.12
C VAL A 158 -22.71 -22.36 -20.00
N GLN A 159 -23.20 -23.14 -19.04
CA GLN A 159 -24.63 -23.33 -18.74
C GLN A 159 -25.22 -22.30 -17.76
N GLY A 160 -24.48 -21.24 -17.42
CA GLY A 160 -24.85 -20.22 -16.45
C GLY A 160 -24.42 -20.53 -15.01
N GLY A 161 -24.41 -19.48 -14.19
CA GLY A 161 -23.78 -19.49 -12.86
C GLY A 161 -22.29 -19.19 -12.91
N SER A 162 -21.70 -18.94 -11.74
CA SER A 162 -20.29 -18.65 -11.56
C SER A 162 -19.63 -19.52 -10.48
N HIS A 163 -18.30 -19.52 -10.48
CA HIS A 163 -17.46 -20.21 -9.51
C HIS A 163 -16.18 -19.40 -9.24
N ASP A 164 -15.65 -19.55 -8.03
CA ASP A 164 -14.41 -18.94 -7.58
C ASP A 164 -13.39 -20.04 -7.31
N ASP A 165 -12.50 -20.25 -8.29
CA ASP A 165 -11.45 -21.26 -8.24
C ASP A 165 -10.07 -20.61 -8.10
N LEU A 166 -9.13 -21.35 -7.49
CA LEU A 166 -7.74 -20.93 -7.34
C LEU A 166 -6.93 -21.39 -8.54
N TYR A 167 -6.30 -20.46 -9.24
CA TYR A 167 -5.43 -20.72 -10.40
C TYR A 167 -3.99 -20.32 -10.11
N LEU A 168 -3.05 -21.08 -10.68
CA LEU A 168 -1.64 -20.76 -10.75
C LEU A 168 -1.42 -19.81 -11.94
N VAL A 169 -0.77 -18.68 -11.71
CA VAL A 169 -0.58 -17.59 -12.69
C VAL A 169 0.89 -17.16 -12.72
N ASP A 170 1.45 -16.98 -13.92
CA ASP A 170 2.81 -16.45 -14.09
C ASP A 170 2.87 -14.92 -13.97
N LEU A 171 4.08 -14.36 -13.88
CA LEU A 171 4.31 -12.91 -13.80
C LEU A 171 4.00 -12.15 -15.12
N LYS A 172 3.52 -12.82 -16.16
CA LYS A 172 2.97 -12.24 -17.39
C LYS A 172 1.43 -12.27 -17.40
N GLY A 173 0.79 -12.76 -16.34
CA GLY A 173 -0.67 -12.86 -16.23
C GLY A 173 -1.26 -14.14 -16.82
N LYS A 174 -0.42 -15.05 -17.34
CA LYS A 174 -0.88 -16.29 -17.97
C LYS A 174 -1.25 -17.31 -16.91
N GLU A 175 -2.46 -17.84 -17.00
CA GLU A 175 -2.88 -19.00 -16.22
C GLU A 175 -2.09 -20.25 -16.68
N ILE A 176 -1.42 -20.90 -15.73
CA ILE A 176 -0.68 -22.15 -15.93
C ILE A 176 -1.61 -23.35 -15.72
N GLY A 177 -2.43 -23.31 -14.67
CA GLY A 177 -3.33 -24.41 -14.32
C GLY A 177 -4.22 -24.12 -13.11
N LEU A 178 -5.17 -25.01 -12.89
CA LEU A 178 -6.07 -25.03 -11.73
C LEU A 178 -5.34 -25.61 -10.51
N VAL A 179 -5.44 -24.94 -9.36
CA VAL A 179 -4.83 -25.37 -8.09
C VAL A 179 -5.87 -26.03 -7.19
N ALA A 180 -7.04 -25.42 -7.04
CA ALA A 180 -8.16 -25.98 -6.26
C ALA A 180 -9.51 -25.42 -6.74
N GLN A 181 -10.57 -26.23 -6.65
CA GLN A 181 -11.93 -25.85 -7.00
C GLN A 181 -12.75 -25.47 -5.77
N GLY A 182 -13.57 -24.41 -5.85
CA GLY A 182 -14.52 -24.01 -4.81
C GLY A 182 -13.93 -23.91 -3.38
N THR A 183 -12.63 -23.63 -3.27
CA THR A 183 -11.86 -23.76 -2.02
C THR A 183 -11.40 -22.39 -1.55
N ASN A 184 -11.64 -22.08 -0.28
CA ASN A 184 -11.12 -20.86 0.36
C ASN A 184 -9.58 -20.86 0.34
N LYS A 185 -8.97 -19.72 -0.04
CA LYS A 185 -7.52 -19.50 -0.09
C LYS A 185 -6.74 -20.05 1.11
N SER A 186 -7.33 -19.98 2.31
CA SER A 186 -6.74 -20.44 3.58
C SER A 186 -6.37 -21.93 3.61
N GLY A 187 -6.99 -22.77 2.76
CA GLY A 187 -6.68 -24.21 2.68
C GLY A 187 -5.53 -24.57 1.73
N VAL A 188 -5.07 -23.61 0.91
CA VAL A 188 -4.04 -23.81 -0.13
C VAL A 188 -2.82 -22.94 0.13
N CYS A 189 -3.05 -21.71 0.57
CA CYS A 189 -2.05 -20.72 0.89
C CYS A 189 -1.90 -20.61 2.41
N PRO A 190 -0.78 -21.06 3.02
CA PRO A 190 -0.53 -20.81 4.43
C PRO A 190 -0.44 -19.30 4.67
N THR A 191 -1.05 -18.82 5.75
CA THR A 191 -1.01 -17.40 6.15
C THR A 191 0.41 -17.02 6.60
N LEU A 192 1.19 -16.48 5.68
CA LEU A 192 2.55 -16.01 5.95
C LEU A 192 2.50 -14.73 6.79
N GLY A 193 2.87 -14.84 8.07
CA GLY A 193 3.29 -13.69 8.86
C GLY A 193 2.19 -12.73 9.35
N GLN A 194 1.01 -13.23 9.75
CA GLN A 194 0.17 -12.50 10.72
C GLN A 194 0.71 -12.71 12.14
N GLY A 195 1.94 -12.23 12.38
CA GLY A 195 2.61 -12.21 13.69
C GLY A 195 2.43 -10.87 14.39
#